data_AF-B8CCH6-F1
#
_entry.id   AF-B8CCH6-F1
#
_cell.length_a   1.000
_cell.length_b   1.000
_cell.length_c   1.000
_cell.angle_alpha   90.00
_cell.angle_beta   90.00
_cell.angle_gamma   90.00
#
_symmetry.space_group_name_H-M   'P 1'
#
loop_
_entity.id
_entity.type
_entity.pdbx_description
1 polymer ?
#
loop_
_entity_poly.entity_id
_entity_poly.type
_entity_poly.pdbx_seq_one_letter_code
_entity_poly.pdbx_strand_id
1 'polypeptide(L)'
;MLEKKKSRESQHQWLLLAVFGFGVFLVAMGASDAGQANPFSLIRGSRDIELATVEDRNSTIEIGHILPTMQESPLSSTNSETEAKPTDVAVVRDEEATTATVKSTTIPIQPQEPVTCQSVAGTNPRIPGVSIRGHSLSKSFTYYSDNWGNVLSPYWAARIYAELGGYEYTGRPIGPADGWMYHLPTSADAKSVRAGVLDKFCRCTMSYEFYHACNYGWGETYPTIRNDTRSALDKFMNNESEEKTNQVMKVFDSNDWLIYDRCNIFGHGEHGFGSIETYDAIPATGSFTVYSLANYARGEDNGLCPELHVLRDEYIKARNPNVRIVTLPTSDMWIDFARLVYAPNVLIPSSGSSWVLWSTIANEGNVYTVPHLGWDAKNMMDVSVYPPNFNVLSNSVLYPPDSYEKTRECVGFEHFDRTNSSHRQKLIDCFKSGLKS
;
A
#
# COMPACT_ATOMS: atom_id res chain seq x y z
N MET A 1 62.44 -22.25 49.87
CA MET A 1 61.75 -20.95 49.73
C MET A 1 60.26 -21.26 49.73
N LEU A 2 59.53 -21.21 50.86
CA LEU A 2 58.95 -20.01 51.51
C LEU A 2 58.32 -19.09 50.45
N GLU A 3 57.07 -18.64 50.44
CA GLU A 3 55.92 -18.60 51.36
C GLU A 3 54.69 -18.20 50.50
N LYS A 4 53.50 -18.79 50.67
CA LYS A 4 52.33 -18.23 51.39
C LYS A 4 51.79 -16.85 50.92
N LYS A 5 50.47 -16.85 50.63
CA LYS A 5 49.43 -15.87 51.05
C LYS A 5 49.55 -14.45 50.47
N LYS A 6 48.52 -13.61 50.30
CA LYS A 6 47.08 -13.57 50.66
C LYS A 6 46.51 -12.30 49.98
N SER A 7 45.18 -12.27 49.84
CA SER A 7 44.26 -11.16 50.21
C SER A 7 44.42 -9.79 49.50
N ARG A 8 43.44 -9.34 48.70
CA ARG A 8 42.14 -8.71 49.07
C ARG A 8 42.23 -7.35 49.76
N GLU A 9 41.39 -6.43 49.23
CA GLU A 9 40.78 -5.23 49.85
C GLU A 9 41.72 -4.00 49.92
N SER A 10 41.31 -2.73 49.75
CA SER A 10 40.00 -2.12 49.99
C SER A 10 39.98 -0.63 49.55
N GLN A 11 38.77 -0.08 49.31
CA GLN A 11 38.30 1.28 49.67
C GLN A 11 38.80 2.49 48.85
N HIS A 12 37.97 3.48 48.47
CA HIS A 12 36.97 4.23 49.25
C HIS A 12 35.64 4.49 48.46
N GLN A 13 34.44 4.31 49.05
CA GLN A 13 33.70 5.20 49.99
C GLN A 13 33.03 6.36 49.22
N TRP A 14 31.71 6.60 49.15
CA TRP A 14 30.63 6.85 50.14
C TRP A 14 29.31 6.93 49.30
N LEU A 15 28.05 6.86 49.74
CA LEU A 15 27.35 6.52 50.98
C LEU A 15 25.86 6.90 50.77
N LEU A 16 24.93 5.98 51.10
CA LEU A 16 23.56 6.17 51.68
C LEU A 16 22.52 7.04 50.93
N LEU A 17 21.20 6.81 50.99
CA LEU A 17 20.34 6.11 51.95
C LEU A 17 19.00 5.70 51.28
N ALA A 18 18.54 4.48 51.58
CA ALA A 18 17.18 3.99 51.92
C ALA A 18 15.94 4.53 51.16
N VAL A 19 14.92 3.73 50.84
CA VAL A 19 14.10 2.94 51.78
C VAL A 19 13.43 1.73 51.10
N PHE A 20 13.31 0.69 51.93
CA PHE A 20 12.63 -0.60 51.85
C PHE A 20 11.29 -0.72 51.11
N GLY A 21 11.05 -1.92 50.56
CA GLY A 21 9.72 -2.45 50.26
C GLY A 21 9.76 -3.85 49.67
N PHE A 22 9.88 -4.87 50.53
CA PHE A 22 9.85 -6.30 50.23
C PHE A 22 8.60 -6.75 49.47
N GLY A 23 8.75 -7.68 48.52
CA GLY A 23 7.66 -8.38 47.86
C GLY A 23 8.15 -9.53 46.98
N VAL A 24 8.47 -10.65 47.61
CA VAL A 24 8.78 -11.93 46.97
C VAL A 24 7.49 -12.49 46.35
N PHE A 25 7.51 -12.82 45.05
CA PHE A 25 6.73 -13.93 44.50
C PHE A 25 7.52 -14.60 43.36
N LEU A 26 7.79 -15.88 43.58
CA LEU A 26 8.25 -16.88 42.62
C LEU A 26 7.02 -17.50 41.91
N VAL A 27 7.26 -18.24 40.81
CA VAL A 27 6.32 -19.11 40.05
C VAL A 27 5.55 -18.35 38.94
N ALA A 28 5.46 -18.75 37.66
CA ALA A 28 5.82 -19.96 36.93
C ALA A 28 6.02 -19.65 35.43
N MET A 29 6.84 -20.48 34.76
CA MET A 29 6.73 -20.75 33.33
C MET A 29 5.37 -21.43 33.03
N GLY A 30 4.68 -21.00 31.97
CA GLY A 30 3.46 -21.64 31.51
C GLY A 30 3.04 -21.16 30.13
N ALA A 31 3.04 -22.07 29.17
CA ALA A 31 2.51 -21.93 27.83
C ALA A 31 0.97 -21.84 27.81
N SER A 32 0.43 -21.17 26.80
CA SER A 32 -0.93 -21.30 26.25
C SER A 32 -0.96 -20.39 25.00
N ASP A 33 -1.20 -20.79 23.76
CA ASP A 33 -2.11 -21.79 23.18
C ASP A 33 -3.59 -21.54 23.51
N ALA A 34 -4.24 -20.80 22.60
CA ALA A 34 -5.66 -20.77 22.22
C ALA A 34 -5.89 -19.48 21.41
N GLY A 35 -6.57 -19.44 20.27
CA GLY A 35 -7.57 -20.35 19.75
C GLY A 35 -8.61 -19.49 19.04
N GLN A 36 -8.98 -19.89 17.83
CA GLN A 36 -10.01 -19.28 17.00
C GLN A 36 -11.31 -19.02 17.77
N ALA A 37 -11.92 -17.85 17.56
CA ALA A 37 -13.32 -17.61 17.87
C ALA A 37 -14.00 -17.09 16.61
N ASN A 38 -14.79 -17.99 16.02
CA ASN A 38 -15.72 -17.76 14.93
C ASN A 38 -17.09 -17.45 15.57
N PRO A 39 -17.73 -16.29 15.34
CA PRO A 39 -19.13 -16.14 15.67
C PRO A 39 -19.94 -15.80 14.41
N PHE A 40 -20.87 -16.67 14.04
CA PHE A 40 -22.31 -16.38 13.99
C PHE A 40 -23.03 -17.45 13.16
N SER A 41 -23.70 -18.35 13.88
CA SER A 41 -24.75 -19.20 13.35
C SER A 41 -26.02 -18.39 13.10
N LEU A 42 -26.55 -18.57 11.89
CA LEU A 42 -27.80 -18.01 11.39
C LEU A 42 -29.02 -18.46 12.21
N ILE A 43 -29.83 -17.49 12.64
CA ILE A 43 -31.27 -17.69 12.85
C ILE A 43 -31.98 -17.14 11.60
N ARG A 44 -32.49 -18.05 10.75
CA ARG A 44 -33.34 -17.73 9.61
C ARG A 44 -34.73 -17.32 10.11
N GLY A 45 -35.09 -16.05 9.91
CA GLY A 45 -36.47 -15.58 9.92
C GLY A 45 -36.82 -15.05 8.52
N SER A 46 -37.58 -15.83 7.77
CA SER A 46 -38.10 -15.45 6.45
C SER A 46 -39.12 -14.33 6.59
N ARG A 47 -38.92 -13.23 5.86
CA ARG A 47 -40.01 -12.30 5.48
C ARG A 47 -39.81 -11.90 4.03
N ASP A 48 -40.81 -12.26 3.23
CA ASP A 48 -41.03 -11.82 1.87
C ASP A 48 -41.18 -10.29 1.84
N ILE A 49 -40.49 -9.63 0.91
CA ILE A 49 -40.76 -8.23 0.54
C ILE A 49 -40.93 -8.17 -0.97
N GLU A 50 -42.13 -7.76 -1.36
CA GLU A 50 -42.58 -7.52 -2.73
C GLU A 50 -41.74 -6.43 -3.42
N LEU A 51 -41.31 -6.72 -4.65
CA LEU A 51 -40.70 -5.75 -5.57
C LEU A 51 -41.81 -4.87 -6.14
N ALA A 52 -41.86 -3.61 -5.69
CA ALA A 52 -42.60 -2.56 -6.36
C ALA A 52 -41.77 -2.00 -7.53
N THR A 53 -42.24 -2.24 -8.75
CA THR A 53 -41.79 -1.58 -9.98
C THR A 53 -42.24 -0.12 -9.98
N VAL A 54 -41.30 0.80 -10.21
CA VAL A 54 -41.61 2.20 -10.53
C VAL A 54 -41.00 2.51 -11.90
N GLU A 55 -41.89 2.75 -12.87
CA GLU A 55 -41.60 3.40 -14.15
C GLU A 55 -41.47 4.92 -13.94
N ASP A 56 -40.44 5.53 -14.53
CA ASP A 56 -40.54 6.83 -15.22
C ASP A 56 -39.21 7.09 -15.97
N ARG A 57 -39.22 7.09 -17.31
CA ARG A 57 -39.46 8.19 -18.27
C ARG A 57 -38.25 9.11 -18.53
N ASN A 58 -37.74 8.95 -19.75
CA ASN A 58 -37.23 9.95 -20.69
C ASN A 58 -36.43 11.16 -20.15
N SER A 59 -35.12 11.12 -20.37
CA SER A 59 -34.42 12.30 -20.91
C SER A 59 -33.18 11.85 -21.70
N THR A 60 -33.29 11.93 -23.02
CA THR A 60 -32.20 11.73 -23.97
C THR A 60 -31.38 13.01 -24.01
N ILE A 61 -30.08 12.93 -23.68
CA ILE A 61 -29.11 13.98 -23.95
C ILE A 61 -28.21 13.47 -25.08
N GLU A 62 -28.33 14.07 -26.25
CA GLU A 62 -27.42 13.89 -27.37
C GLU A 62 -26.05 14.48 -27.01
N ILE A 63 -25.00 13.64 -27.02
CA ILE A 63 -23.62 14.08 -27.04
C ILE A 63 -23.06 13.69 -28.41
N GLY A 64 -22.77 14.70 -29.22
CA GLY A 64 -22.19 14.56 -30.56
C GLY A 64 -20.79 13.97 -30.50
N HIS A 65 -20.63 12.77 -31.03
CA HIS A 65 -19.34 12.18 -31.33
C HIS A 65 -18.76 12.80 -32.61
N ILE A 66 -17.62 13.48 -32.48
CA ILE A 66 -16.74 13.81 -33.62
C ILE A 66 -15.70 12.68 -33.72
N LEU A 67 -15.89 11.79 -34.68
CA LEU A 67 -14.91 10.79 -35.11
C LEU A 67 -14.11 11.36 -36.30
N PRO A 68 -12.77 11.39 -36.27
CA PRO A 68 -11.99 11.53 -37.48
C PRO A 68 -11.82 10.16 -38.15
N THR A 69 -12.35 10.05 -39.36
CA THR A 69 -12.10 8.97 -40.32
C THR A 69 -10.61 8.86 -40.65
N MET A 70 -10.00 7.72 -40.37
CA MET A 70 -8.73 7.31 -40.99
C MET A 70 -9.02 6.45 -42.21
N GLN A 71 -8.46 6.86 -43.34
CA GLN A 71 -8.57 6.21 -44.63
C GLN A 71 -7.26 5.43 -44.88
N GLU A 72 -7.34 4.11 -44.94
CA GLU A 72 -6.24 3.23 -45.35
C GLU A 72 -6.08 3.25 -46.86
N SER A 73 -4.83 3.24 -47.34
CA SER A 73 -4.43 2.65 -48.63
C SER A 73 -2.89 2.53 -48.73
N PRO A 74 -2.36 1.63 -49.59
CA PRO A 74 -1.40 0.60 -49.15
C PRO A 74 0.06 0.81 -49.58
N LEU A 75 0.92 -0.09 -49.06
CA LEU A 75 2.34 -0.30 -49.36
C LEU A 75 2.67 -0.41 -50.86
N SER A 76 3.80 0.18 -51.27
CA SER A 76 4.78 -0.46 -52.17
C SER A 76 6.14 0.26 -52.14
N SER A 77 7.20 -0.54 -52.06
CA SER A 77 8.62 -0.21 -52.17
C SER A 77 9.06 0.16 -53.59
N THR A 78 10.08 1.03 -53.73
CA THR A 78 11.34 0.79 -54.48
C THR A 78 12.31 1.97 -54.38
N ASN A 79 13.61 1.65 -54.32
CA ASN A 79 14.76 2.56 -54.30
C ASN A 79 14.93 3.34 -55.63
N SER A 80 15.38 4.60 -55.53
CA SER A 80 16.38 5.16 -56.44
C SER A 80 16.97 6.46 -55.88
N GLU A 81 18.29 6.50 -55.81
CA GLU A 81 19.12 7.68 -55.56
C GLU A 81 18.93 8.72 -56.66
N THR A 82 18.81 10.00 -56.30
CA THR A 82 19.25 11.09 -57.19
C THR A 82 19.56 12.33 -56.37
N GLU A 83 20.79 12.82 -56.52
CA GLU A 83 21.29 14.10 -56.01
C GLU A 83 20.44 15.28 -56.52
N ALA A 84 20.07 16.19 -55.62
CA ALA A 84 19.57 17.51 -55.96
C ALA A 84 20.22 18.58 -55.08
N LYS A 85 20.72 19.63 -55.75
CA LYS A 85 21.42 20.80 -55.20
C LYS A 85 20.58 21.62 -54.22
N PRO A 86 21.21 22.34 -53.28
CA PRO A 86 20.52 23.18 -52.31
C PRO A 86 20.19 24.55 -52.92
N THR A 87 18.91 24.92 -52.87
CA THR A 87 18.47 26.31 -53.06
C THR A 87 17.36 26.61 -52.05
N ASP A 88 17.36 27.86 -51.59
CA ASP A 88 16.36 28.53 -50.76
C ASP A 88 16.60 28.50 -49.24
N VAL A 89 17.46 29.44 -48.84
CA VAL A 89 17.52 30.01 -47.49
C VAL A 89 16.20 30.74 -47.23
N ALA A 90 15.30 30.11 -46.46
CA ALA A 90 14.19 30.80 -45.86
C ALA A 90 14.72 31.70 -44.73
N VAL A 91 14.66 33.01 -44.94
CA VAL A 91 14.87 34.00 -43.89
C VAL A 91 13.65 33.94 -42.97
N VAL A 92 13.78 33.21 -41.86
CA VAL A 92 12.85 33.29 -40.73
C VAL A 92 13.04 34.66 -40.09
N ARG A 93 12.04 35.53 -40.21
CA ARG A 93 11.95 36.74 -39.40
C ARG A 93 11.47 36.30 -38.01
N ASP A 94 12.28 36.59 -37.00
CA ASP A 94 11.86 36.54 -35.61
C ASP A 94 10.70 37.54 -35.41
N GLU A 95 9.47 37.05 -35.36
CA GLU A 95 8.38 37.80 -34.76
C GLU A 95 8.55 37.69 -33.23
N GLU A 96 8.76 38.83 -32.58
CA GLU A 96 8.82 38.94 -31.13
C GLU A 96 7.57 38.30 -30.51
N ALA A 97 7.76 37.10 -29.94
CA ALA A 97 6.76 36.44 -29.14
C ALA A 97 6.42 37.32 -27.94
N THR A 98 5.30 38.03 -28.03
CA THR A 98 4.75 38.81 -26.93
C THR A 98 4.36 37.82 -25.85
N THR A 99 5.19 37.69 -24.82
CA THR A 99 4.91 36.88 -23.64
C THR A 99 3.79 37.57 -22.88
N ALA A 100 2.55 37.22 -23.22
CA ALA A 100 1.39 37.58 -22.41
C ALA A 100 1.54 36.89 -21.07
N THR A 101 2.01 37.63 -20.06
CA THR A 101 1.97 37.20 -18.66
C THR A 101 0.51 37.02 -18.27
N VAL A 102 0.00 35.79 -18.41
CA VAL A 102 -1.28 35.41 -17.83
C VAL A 102 -1.10 35.49 -16.33
N LYS A 103 -1.50 36.62 -15.74
CA LYS A 103 -1.69 36.73 -14.30
C LYS A 103 -2.76 35.71 -13.93
N SER A 104 -2.32 34.56 -13.41
CA SER A 104 -3.19 33.60 -12.75
C SER A 104 -3.94 34.36 -11.68
N THR A 105 -5.20 34.67 -11.97
CA THR A 105 -6.09 35.30 -11.01
C THR A 105 -6.57 34.16 -10.14
N THR A 106 -5.86 33.91 -9.04
CA THR A 106 -6.33 33.00 -7.99
C THR A 106 -7.62 33.58 -7.44
N ILE A 107 -8.76 33.15 -7.97
CA ILE A 107 -10.07 33.49 -7.41
C ILE A 107 -10.06 32.90 -5.99
N PRO A 108 -10.19 33.71 -4.93
CA PRO A 108 -10.33 33.18 -3.59
C PRO A 108 -11.56 32.28 -3.57
N ILE A 109 -11.32 30.99 -3.38
CA ILE A 109 -12.38 29.99 -3.19
C ILE A 109 -13.14 30.47 -1.96
N GLN A 110 -14.38 30.93 -2.14
CA GLN A 110 -15.22 31.24 -0.99
C GLN A 110 -15.34 29.96 -0.15
N PRO A 111 -15.17 30.03 1.18
CA PRO A 111 -15.29 28.87 2.04
C PRO A 111 -16.66 28.23 1.80
N GLN A 112 -16.67 27.06 1.19
CA GLN A 112 -17.89 26.27 1.11
C GLN A 112 -18.17 25.73 2.51
N GLU A 113 -19.42 25.77 2.93
CA GLU A 113 -19.84 25.20 4.21
C GLU A 113 -19.43 23.71 4.26
N PRO A 114 -18.71 23.28 5.31
CA PRO A 114 -18.29 21.91 5.44
C PRO A 114 -19.48 20.95 5.44
N VAL A 115 -19.29 19.78 4.82
CA VAL A 115 -20.33 18.75 4.75
C VAL A 115 -19.99 17.62 5.72
N THR A 116 -20.99 17.15 6.46
CA THR A 116 -20.85 15.96 7.31
C THR A 116 -21.40 14.75 6.58
N CYS A 117 -20.97 13.56 6.97
CA CYS A 117 -21.67 12.33 6.60
C CYS A 117 -23.16 12.48 6.96
N GLN A 118 -24.03 12.41 5.95
CA GLN A 118 -25.43 12.16 6.24
C GLN A 118 -25.48 10.80 6.92
N SER A 119 -26.01 10.76 8.15
CA SER A 119 -26.08 9.51 8.90
C SER A 119 -26.96 8.53 8.13
N VAL A 120 -26.34 7.58 7.43
CA VAL A 120 -27.02 6.32 7.14
C VAL A 120 -27.33 5.74 8.51
N ALA A 121 -28.62 5.60 8.82
CA ALA A 121 -29.08 5.15 10.12
C ALA A 121 -28.35 3.84 10.51
N GLY A 122 -27.54 3.89 11.57
CA GLY A 122 -26.79 2.74 12.07
C GLY A 122 -25.36 2.55 11.57
N THR A 123 -24.87 3.36 10.63
CA THR A 123 -23.49 3.22 10.09
C THR A 123 -22.75 4.54 10.06
N ASN A 124 -22.77 5.32 11.14
CA ASN A 124 -21.80 6.40 11.29
C ASN A 124 -20.53 5.75 11.86
N PRO A 125 -19.52 5.42 11.04
CA PRO A 125 -18.31 4.84 11.58
C PRO A 125 -17.63 5.94 12.40
N ARG A 126 -17.83 5.89 13.72
CA ARG A 126 -17.19 6.80 14.65
C ARG A 126 -15.70 6.51 14.58
N ILE A 127 -14.98 7.30 13.79
CA ILE A 127 -13.51 7.33 13.83
C ILE A 127 -13.14 7.75 15.25
N PRO A 128 -12.50 6.88 16.06
CA PRO A 128 -12.27 7.18 17.46
C PRO A 128 -11.45 8.46 17.64
N GLY A 129 -11.83 9.24 18.63
CA GLY A 129 -11.17 10.49 18.97
C GLY A 129 -11.45 11.66 18.02
N VAL A 130 -12.28 11.49 16.98
CA VAL A 130 -12.69 12.58 16.09
C VAL A 130 -13.87 13.36 16.68
N SER A 131 -13.76 14.70 16.65
CA SER A 131 -14.87 15.61 16.90
C SER A 131 -14.85 16.77 15.91
N ILE A 132 -16.03 17.23 15.50
CA ILE A 132 -16.20 18.35 14.56
C ILE A 132 -16.78 19.54 15.33
N ARG A 133 -16.19 20.73 15.14
CA ARG A 133 -16.69 22.00 15.71
C ARG A 133 -16.51 23.11 14.68
N GLY A 134 -17.62 23.66 14.19
CA GLY A 134 -17.59 24.67 13.12
C GLY A 134 -16.86 24.13 11.89
N HIS A 135 -15.83 24.86 11.44
CA HIS A 135 -15.02 24.50 10.26
C HIS A 135 -13.82 23.61 10.56
N SER A 136 -13.68 23.09 11.79
CA SER A 136 -12.52 22.28 12.18
C SER A 136 -12.93 20.86 12.61
N LEU A 137 -12.16 19.88 12.13
CA LEU A 137 -12.19 18.49 12.55
C LEU A 137 -10.96 18.21 13.41
N SER A 138 -11.17 17.85 14.68
CA SER A 138 -10.12 17.55 15.63
C SER A 138 -10.01 16.05 15.92
N LYS A 139 -8.80 15.49 15.90
CA LYS A 139 -8.46 14.12 16.31
C LYS A 139 -7.67 14.13 17.63
N SER A 140 -8.37 13.85 18.72
CA SER A 140 -7.84 13.89 20.09
C SER A 140 -6.84 12.76 20.40
N PHE A 141 -6.97 11.60 19.76
CA PHE A 141 -6.02 10.49 19.84
C PHE A 141 -6.11 9.63 18.58
N THR A 142 -5.03 8.91 18.30
CA THR A 142 -4.97 7.84 17.30
C THR A 142 -4.57 6.59 18.04
N TYR A 143 -5.41 5.55 18.00
CA TYR A 143 -5.01 4.27 18.55
C TYR A 143 -3.81 3.75 17.75
N TYR A 144 -2.71 3.51 18.46
CA TYR A 144 -1.50 2.93 17.91
C TYR A 144 -1.40 1.50 18.46
N SER A 145 -1.68 0.51 17.62
CA SER A 145 -1.33 -0.87 17.90
C SER A 145 0.07 -1.15 17.37
N ASP A 146 0.86 -1.94 18.11
CA ASP A 146 2.08 -2.56 17.58
C ASP A 146 1.79 -3.52 16.42
N ASN A 147 0.51 -3.78 16.10
CA ASN A 147 0.09 -4.40 14.85
C ASN A 147 0.06 -3.38 13.70
N TRP A 148 1.16 -3.34 12.95
CA TRP A 148 1.39 -2.41 11.85
C TRP A 148 0.48 -2.59 10.64
N GLY A 149 -0.17 -3.75 10.53
CA GLY A 149 -1.04 -4.07 9.41
C GLY A 149 -2.20 -3.09 9.23
N ASN A 150 -2.57 -2.32 10.27
CA ASN A 150 -3.71 -1.40 10.29
C ASN A 150 -3.40 -0.01 10.91
N VAL A 151 -2.17 0.23 11.37
CA VAL A 151 -1.84 1.34 12.29
C VAL A 151 -2.08 2.74 11.71
N LEU A 152 -1.97 2.87 10.40
CA LEU A 152 -2.15 4.13 9.67
C LEU A 152 -3.62 4.41 9.30
N SER A 153 -4.47 3.38 9.24
CA SER A 153 -5.87 3.51 8.83
C SER A 153 -6.66 4.54 9.66
N PRO A 154 -6.54 4.59 11.00
CA PRO A 154 -7.28 5.56 11.81
C PRO A 154 -6.84 7.01 11.57
N TYR A 155 -5.55 7.24 11.32
CA TYR A 155 -5.03 8.57 10.98
C TYR A 155 -5.56 9.02 9.62
N TRP A 156 -5.38 8.17 8.60
CA TRP A 156 -5.84 8.48 7.24
C TRP A 156 -7.35 8.62 7.16
N ALA A 157 -8.14 7.81 7.86
CA ALA A 157 -9.59 7.95 7.88
C ALA A 157 -10.02 9.36 8.35
N ALA A 158 -9.40 9.89 9.40
CA ALA A 158 -9.71 11.24 9.89
C ALA A 158 -9.21 12.34 8.95
N ARG A 159 -7.99 12.18 8.41
CA ARG A 159 -7.39 13.12 7.47
C ARG A 159 -8.19 13.21 6.16
N ILE A 160 -8.64 12.06 5.64
CA ILE A 160 -9.53 11.93 4.48
C ILE A 160 -10.86 12.61 4.75
N TYR A 161 -11.49 12.34 5.90
CA TYR A 161 -12.75 12.99 6.28
C TYR A 161 -12.60 14.51 6.27
N ALA A 162 -11.58 15.03 6.94
CA ALA A 162 -11.34 16.46 7.03
C ALA A 162 -11.17 17.08 5.64
N GLU A 163 -10.35 16.46 4.80
CA GLU A 163 -10.09 16.91 3.45
C GLU A 163 -11.34 16.86 2.54
N LEU A 164 -12.07 15.75 2.53
CA LEU A 164 -13.25 15.59 1.67
C LEU A 164 -14.42 16.47 2.14
N GLY A 165 -14.55 16.67 3.45
CA GLY A 165 -15.59 17.49 4.06
C GLY A 165 -15.29 18.97 4.11
N GLY A 166 -14.09 19.40 3.69
CA GLY A 166 -13.66 20.80 3.72
C GLY A 166 -13.44 21.37 5.12
N TYR A 167 -12.99 20.53 6.05
CA TYR A 167 -12.61 20.95 7.39
C TYR A 167 -11.12 21.25 7.48
N GLU A 168 -10.77 22.22 8.33
CA GLU A 168 -9.43 22.30 8.90
C GLU A 168 -9.18 21.03 9.72
N TYR A 169 -8.03 20.41 9.54
CA TYR A 169 -7.62 19.25 10.34
C TYR A 169 -6.79 19.72 11.53
N THR A 170 -7.08 19.20 12.71
CA THR A 170 -6.21 19.30 13.89
C THR A 170 -6.08 17.91 14.53
N GLY A 171 -4.89 17.50 14.90
CA GLY A 171 -4.61 16.17 15.42
C GLY A 171 -3.49 16.16 16.45
N ARG A 172 -3.05 14.96 16.81
CA ARG A 172 -1.86 14.73 17.64
C ARG A 172 -0.85 13.86 16.88
N PRO A 173 0.45 13.93 17.24
CA PRO A 173 1.44 13.00 16.71
C PRO A 173 1.00 11.55 16.96
N ILE A 174 1.35 10.66 16.04
CA ILE A 174 1.01 9.23 16.13
C ILE A 174 2.30 8.40 16.11
N GLY A 175 2.30 7.27 16.82
CA GLY A 175 3.48 6.43 16.94
C GLY A 175 4.56 7.01 17.87
N PRO A 176 5.69 6.31 18.00
CA PRO A 176 6.77 6.72 18.88
C PRO A 176 7.56 7.90 18.30
N ALA A 177 8.15 8.73 19.16
CA ALA A 177 8.81 9.98 18.77
C ALA A 177 10.06 9.79 17.88
N ASP A 178 10.60 8.59 17.86
CA ASP A 178 11.72 8.14 17.03
C ASP A 178 11.27 7.42 15.74
N GLY A 179 9.99 7.45 15.40
CA GLY A 179 9.44 6.88 14.16
C GLY A 179 8.90 7.95 13.21
N TRP A 180 8.92 7.68 11.90
CA TRP A 180 8.49 8.67 10.90
C TRP A 180 7.04 9.11 11.06
N MET A 181 6.15 8.25 11.56
CA MET A 181 4.74 8.57 11.75
C MET A 181 4.52 9.70 12.76
N TYR A 182 5.46 9.92 13.68
CA TYR A 182 5.39 11.04 14.62
C TYR A 182 5.49 12.40 13.90
N HIS A 183 6.11 12.42 12.71
CA HIS A 183 6.27 13.61 11.88
C HIS A 183 5.12 13.84 10.90
N LEU A 184 4.09 12.98 10.89
CA LEU A 184 2.87 13.21 10.12
C LEU A 184 2.20 14.52 10.55
N PRO A 185 1.59 15.27 9.62
CA PRO A 185 0.93 16.53 9.95
C PRO A 185 -0.11 16.39 11.05
N THR A 186 -0.01 17.24 12.06
CA THR A 186 -0.98 17.40 13.14
C THR A 186 -1.95 18.55 12.87
N SER A 187 -1.78 19.26 11.76
CA SER A 187 -2.69 20.30 11.31
C SER A 187 -2.68 20.38 9.79
N ALA A 188 -3.81 20.75 9.19
CA ALA A 188 -3.90 21.10 7.78
C ALA A 188 -5.05 22.06 7.53
N ASP A 189 -4.88 22.95 6.56
CA ASP A 189 -5.92 23.89 6.15
C ASP A 189 -7.11 23.16 5.51
N ALA A 190 -8.28 23.80 5.58
CA ALA A 190 -9.47 23.35 4.88
C ALA A 190 -9.24 23.31 3.35
N LYS A 191 -9.86 22.33 2.70
CA LYS A 191 -9.87 22.18 1.24
C LYS A 191 -11.28 22.33 0.69
N SER A 192 -11.39 22.45 -0.64
CA SER A 192 -12.70 22.46 -1.30
C SER A 192 -13.49 21.19 -0.99
N VAL A 193 -14.77 21.37 -0.66
CA VAL A 193 -15.68 20.28 -0.32
C VAL A 193 -15.86 19.34 -1.51
N ARG A 194 -15.82 18.04 -1.25
CA ARG A 194 -16.10 16.97 -2.21
C ARG A 194 -17.21 16.06 -1.68
N ALA A 195 -18.41 16.63 -1.52
CA ALA A 195 -19.53 16.01 -0.84
C ALA A 195 -19.92 14.63 -1.40
N GLY A 196 -19.91 14.45 -2.74
CA GLY A 196 -20.24 13.17 -3.36
C GLY A 196 -19.22 12.06 -3.06
N VAL A 197 -17.93 12.41 -2.93
CA VAL A 197 -16.87 11.47 -2.53
C VAL A 197 -16.96 11.18 -1.04
N LEU A 198 -17.19 12.22 -0.23
CA LEU A 198 -17.40 12.08 1.21
C LEU A 198 -18.56 11.13 1.49
N ASP A 199 -19.71 11.28 0.83
CA ASP A 199 -20.88 10.41 1.03
C ASP A 199 -20.53 8.93 0.77
N LYS A 200 -19.80 8.63 -0.32
CA LYS A 200 -19.34 7.26 -0.59
C LYS A 200 -18.39 6.75 0.48
N PHE A 201 -17.46 7.58 0.95
CA PHE A 201 -16.55 7.25 2.05
C PHE A 201 -17.31 6.98 3.37
N CYS A 202 -18.32 7.80 3.68
CA CYS A 202 -19.16 7.68 4.87
C CYS A 202 -20.03 6.42 4.88
N ARG A 203 -20.38 5.89 3.71
CA ARG A 203 -21.11 4.63 3.56
C ARG A 203 -20.23 3.40 3.80
N CYS A 204 -18.94 3.56 4.05
CA CYS A 204 -18.09 2.44 4.40
C CYS A 204 -18.47 1.89 5.78
N THR A 205 -18.90 0.63 5.83
CA THR A 205 -19.37 -0.04 7.05
C THR A 205 -18.25 -0.72 7.84
N MET A 206 -16.99 -0.54 7.42
CA MET A 206 -15.83 -1.18 8.02
C MET A 206 -15.46 -0.51 9.36
N SER A 207 -14.84 -1.27 10.27
CA SER A 207 -14.19 -0.68 11.45
C SER A 207 -13.06 0.25 11.01
N TYR A 208 -12.80 1.30 11.79
CA TYR A 208 -11.79 2.34 11.54
C TYR A 208 -10.38 1.81 11.25
N GLU A 209 -10.05 0.62 11.76
CA GLU A 209 -8.78 -0.07 11.57
C GLU A 209 -8.64 -0.64 10.14
N PHE A 210 -9.76 -0.91 9.48
CA PHE A 210 -9.84 -1.50 8.14
C PHE A 210 -10.28 -0.52 7.06
N TYR A 211 -10.21 0.79 7.32
CA TYR A 211 -10.63 1.81 6.35
C TYR A 211 -9.84 1.85 5.06
N HIS A 212 -8.65 1.23 5.03
CA HIS A 212 -7.91 1.00 3.80
C HIS A 212 -8.71 0.16 2.79
N ALA A 213 -9.67 -0.66 3.23
CA ALA A 213 -10.59 -1.38 2.35
C ALA A 213 -11.70 -0.49 1.75
N CYS A 214 -11.82 0.77 2.19
CA CYS A 214 -12.80 1.72 1.68
C CYS A 214 -12.22 2.51 0.48
N ASN A 215 -12.40 1.96 -0.73
CA ASN A 215 -11.80 2.44 -1.99
C ASN A 215 -11.93 3.95 -2.27
N TYR A 216 -13.05 4.57 -1.89
CA TYR A 216 -13.38 5.95 -2.30
C TYR A 216 -12.62 7.05 -1.54
N GLY A 217 -12.12 6.76 -0.34
CA GLY A 217 -11.46 7.77 0.48
C GLY A 217 -10.05 8.05 -0.01
N TRP A 218 -9.20 7.03 0.08
CA TRP A 218 -7.78 7.17 -0.19
C TRP A 218 -7.47 7.38 -1.67
N GLY A 219 -8.26 6.79 -2.58
CA GLY A 219 -8.09 6.96 -4.03
C GLY A 219 -8.30 8.39 -4.50
N GLU A 220 -9.14 9.16 -3.80
CA GLU A 220 -9.44 10.55 -4.13
C GLU A 220 -8.54 11.55 -3.38
N THR A 221 -7.92 11.12 -2.28
CA THR A 221 -7.02 11.95 -1.47
C THR A 221 -5.56 11.50 -1.57
N TYR A 222 -5.21 10.65 -2.55
CA TYR A 222 -3.86 10.11 -2.69
C TYR A 222 -2.76 11.20 -2.75
N PRO A 223 -2.96 12.40 -3.35
CA PRO A 223 -1.91 13.41 -3.37
C PRO A 223 -1.56 13.90 -1.96
N THR A 224 -2.57 14.00 -1.08
CA THR A 224 -2.37 14.36 0.32
C THR A 224 -1.65 13.27 1.07
N ILE A 225 -2.09 12.03 0.93
CA ILE A 225 -1.46 10.87 1.60
C ILE A 225 0.02 10.80 1.22
N ARG A 226 0.32 10.99 -0.07
CA ARG A 226 1.67 11.03 -0.60
C ARG A 226 2.50 12.16 -0.02
N ASN A 227 2.03 13.40 -0.12
CA ASN A 227 2.79 14.56 0.33
C ASN A 227 3.02 14.53 1.84
N ASP A 228 1.98 14.21 2.62
CA ASP A 228 2.03 14.17 4.08
C ASP A 228 2.98 13.05 4.54
N THR A 229 2.91 11.86 3.93
CA THR A 229 3.81 10.72 4.22
C THR A 229 5.26 11.02 3.85
N ARG A 230 5.50 11.54 2.64
CA ARG A 230 6.86 11.84 2.16
C ARG A 230 7.51 12.95 2.99
N SER A 231 6.78 14.00 3.32
CA SER A 231 7.29 15.05 4.21
C SER A 231 7.64 14.51 5.61
N ALA A 232 6.84 13.59 6.14
CA ALA A 232 7.12 12.93 7.41
C ALA A 232 8.37 12.05 7.34
N LEU A 233 8.53 11.29 6.25
CA LEU A 233 9.72 10.48 5.98
C LEU A 233 10.96 11.33 5.78
N ASP A 234 10.90 12.41 5.00
CA ASP A 234 12.04 13.31 4.81
C ASP A 234 12.52 13.90 6.14
N LYS A 235 11.59 14.32 7.01
CA LYS A 235 11.92 14.79 8.37
C LYS A 235 12.57 13.71 9.21
N PHE A 236 12.06 12.48 9.13
CA PHE A 236 12.62 11.33 9.81
C PHE A 236 14.05 11.03 9.32
N MET A 237 14.24 10.85 8.01
CA MET A 237 15.53 10.52 7.42
C MET A 237 16.59 11.62 7.64
N ASN A 238 16.19 12.89 7.74
CA ASN A 238 17.10 13.99 8.09
C ASN A 238 17.61 13.94 9.53
N ASN A 239 16.92 13.24 10.42
CA ASN A 239 17.29 13.08 11.83
C ASN A 239 17.96 11.73 12.13
N GLU A 240 17.92 10.79 11.19
CA GLU A 240 18.54 9.47 11.32
C GLU A 240 20.05 9.48 11.03
N SER A 241 20.73 8.38 11.38
CA SER A 241 22.14 8.21 11.05
C SER A 241 22.36 8.14 9.54
N GLU A 242 23.54 8.56 9.07
CA GLU A 242 23.92 8.45 7.65
C GLU A 242 23.78 7.01 7.15
N GLU A 243 24.09 6.02 7.98
CA GLU A 243 23.93 4.60 7.65
C GLU A 243 22.47 4.27 7.29
N LYS A 244 21.51 4.66 8.13
CA LYS A 244 20.08 4.42 7.86
C LYS A 244 19.58 5.24 6.67
N THR A 245 20.03 6.47 6.53
CA THR A 245 19.70 7.30 5.37
C THR A 245 20.19 6.69 4.06
N ASN A 246 21.40 6.13 4.06
CA ASN A 246 21.94 5.44 2.90
C ASN A 246 21.18 4.13 2.59
N GLN A 247 20.58 3.46 3.59
CA GLN A 247 19.74 2.26 3.40
C GLN A 247 18.38 2.53 2.71
N VAL A 248 18.05 3.79 2.45
CA VAL A 248 16.83 4.20 1.74
C VAL A 248 17.18 5.08 0.55
N MET A 249 17.82 6.22 0.79
CA MET A 249 17.98 7.31 -0.19
C MET A 249 19.08 7.06 -1.22
N LYS A 250 19.99 6.12 -0.97
CA LYS A 250 21.11 5.79 -1.87
C LYS A 250 21.09 4.35 -2.36
N VAL A 251 19.96 3.65 -2.22
CA VAL A 251 19.85 2.24 -2.62
C VAL A 251 19.47 2.08 -4.07
N PHE A 252 18.57 2.93 -4.59
CA PHE A 252 17.93 2.70 -5.88
C PHE A 252 18.44 3.67 -6.95
N ASP A 253 18.90 3.13 -8.06
CA ASP A 253 19.01 3.87 -9.32
C ASP A 253 17.65 3.96 -10.01
N SER A 254 17.48 4.90 -10.95
CA SER A 254 16.18 5.19 -11.58
C SER A 254 15.49 4.00 -12.27
N ASN A 255 16.27 3.01 -12.70
CA ASN A 255 15.78 1.82 -13.39
C ASN A 255 15.66 0.60 -12.48
N ASP A 256 16.04 0.72 -11.21
CA ASP A 256 15.98 -0.37 -10.26
C ASP A 256 14.54 -0.70 -9.86
N TRP A 257 14.37 -1.92 -9.37
CA TRP A 257 13.10 -2.46 -8.95
C TRP A 257 13.17 -2.92 -7.52
N LEU A 258 12.10 -2.72 -6.76
CA LEU A 258 11.91 -3.28 -5.43
C LEU A 258 10.71 -4.22 -5.47
N ILE A 259 10.92 -5.49 -5.15
CA ILE A 259 9.85 -6.47 -4.96
C ILE A 259 9.57 -6.59 -3.46
N TYR A 260 8.32 -6.37 -3.07
CA TYR A 260 7.88 -6.62 -1.70
C TYR A 260 7.23 -8.00 -1.58
N ASP A 261 8.05 -8.98 -1.21
CA ASP A 261 7.61 -10.36 -1.06
C ASP A 261 7.31 -10.65 0.42
N ARG A 262 6.16 -10.19 0.89
CA ARG A 262 5.61 -10.68 2.16
C ARG A 262 5.02 -12.06 1.92
N CYS A 263 5.83 -13.07 2.19
CA CYS A 263 5.39 -14.44 2.02
C CYS A 263 4.56 -14.88 3.24
N ASN A 264 3.24 -14.72 3.14
CA ASN A 264 2.24 -15.22 4.08
C ASN A 264 1.23 -16.09 3.31
N ILE A 265 1.69 -17.26 2.87
CA ILE A 265 0.90 -18.17 2.01
C ILE A 265 -0.29 -18.70 2.81
N PHE A 266 -1.48 -18.26 2.41
CA PHE A 266 -2.78 -18.62 2.98
C PHE A 266 -2.93 -18.39 4.50
N GLY A 267 -2.09 -17.59 5.14
CA GLY A 267 -2.24 -17.27 6.56
C GLY A 267 -3.29 -16.18 6.84
N HIS A 268 -3.90 -15.61 5.80
CA HIS A 268 -5.08 -14.73 5.91
C HIS A 268 -5.98 -14.88 4.68
N GLY A 269 -7.31 -14.77 4.89
CA GLY A 269 -8.32 -14.90 3.83
C GLY A 269 -8.16 -13.93 2.66
N GLU A 270 -7.56 -12.77 2.93
CA GLU A 270 -7.40 -11.66 1.97
C GLU A 270 -5.98 -11.59 1.37
N HIS A 271 -5.08 -12.45 1.83
CA HIS A 271 -3.71 -12.51 1.33
C HIS A 271 -3.62 -13.58 0.24
N GLY A 272 -3.38 -13.12 -0.98
CA GLY A 272 -3.05 -13.96 -2.11
C GLY A 272 -1.67 -13.62 -2.62
N PHE A 273 -0.96 -14.62 -3.12
CA PHE A 273 0.35 -14.42 -3.75
C PHE A 273 0.21 -14.51 -5.26
N GLY A 274 0.81 -13.57 -5.99
CA GLY A 274 0.83 -13.58 -7.45
C GLY A 274 1.56 -14.81 -7.97
N SER A 275 1.05 -15.39 -9.05
CA SER A 275 1.74 -16.43 -9.83
C SER A 275 3.01 -15.91 -10.50
N ILE A 276 3.81 -16.81 -11.08
CA ILE A 276 5.10 -16.46 -11.71
C ILE A 276 4.97 -15.39 -12.82
N GLU A 277 3.85 -15.35 -13.52
CA GLU A 277 3.55 -14.36 -14.58
C GLU A 277 3.42 -12.92 -14.00
N THR A 278 3.26 -12.78 -12.68
CA THR A 278 3.31 -11.47 -11.99
C THR A 278 4.63 -10.76 -12.20
N TYR A 279 5.72 -11.52 -12.34
CA TYR A 279 7.05 -10.99 -12.58
C TYR A 279 7.28 -10.59 -14.04
N ASP A 280 6.30 -10.80 -14.94
CA ASP A 280 6.39 -10.29 -16.31
C ASP A 280 6.44 -8.76 -16.39
N ALA A 281 5.94 -8.08 -15.35
CA ALA A 281 6.02 -6.63 -15.18
C ALA A 281 7.47 -6.10 -15.17
N ILE A 282 8.44 -6.93 -14.77
CA ILE A 282 9.86 -6.57 -14.78
C ILE A 282 10.38 -6.70 -16.23
N PRO A 283 11.06 -5.67 -16.78
CA PRO A 283 11.55 -5.67 -18.15
C PRO A 283 12.46 -6.86 -18.48
N ALA A 284 12.18 -7.51 -19.61
CA ALA A 284 12.99 -8.62 -20.12
C ALA A 284 14.35 -8.19 -20.72
N THR A 285 14.61 -6.88 -20.82
CA THR A 285 15.84 -6.32 -21.39
C THR A 285 16.34 -5.14 -20.57
N GLY A 286 17.64 -4.84 -20.68
CA GLY A 286 18.31 -3.77 -19.94
C GLY A 286 19.15 -4.28 -18.77
N SER A 287 19.95 -3.40 -18.18
CA SER A 287 20.79 -3.69 -17.01
C SER A 287 20.32 -2.83 -15.84
N PHE A 288 19.90 -3.50 -14.76
CA PHE A 288 19.38 -2.87 -13.54
C PHE A 288 19.41 -3.87 -12.38
N THR A 289 19.18 -3.39 -11.16
CA THR A 289 19.08 -4.21 -9.97
C THR A 289 17.62 -4.44 -9.59
N VAL A 290 17.27 -5.69 -9.28
CA VAL A 290 16.04 -6.07 -8.62
C VAL A 290 16.35 -6.34 -7.15
N TYR A 291 15.89 -5.47 -6.28
CA TYR A 291 15.94 -5.65 -4.84
C TYR A 291 14.72 -6.46 -4.39
N SER A 292 14.92 -7.47 -3.55
CA SER A 292 13.82 -8.21 -2.92
C SER A 292 13.80 -7.87 -1.43
N LEU A 293 12.67 -7.33 -0.97
CA LEU A 293 12.34 -7.19 0.43
C LEU A 293 11.48 -8.39 0.84
N ALA A 294 12.17 -9.51 1.07
CA ALA A 294 11.54 -10.73 1.56
C ALA A 294 11.33 -10.60 3.08
N ASN A 295 10.07 -10.51 3.50
CA ASN A 295 9.73 -10.53 4.92
C ASN A 295 9.13 -11.88 5.26
N TYR A 296 9.89 -12.70 5.98
CA TYR A 296 9.42 -13.96 6.53
C TYR A 296 8.68 -13.65 7.83
N ALA A 297 7.37 -13.89 7.88
CA ALA A 297 6.65 -13.80 9.13
C ALA A 297 7.27 -14.77 10.15
N ARG A 298 7.46 -14.31 11.40
CA ARG A 298 8.11 -15.11 12.45
C ARG A 298 7.38 -16.46 12.59
N GLY A 299 8.09 -17.56 12.37
CA GLY A 299 7.54 -18.91 12.49
C GLY A 299 6.81 -19.44 11.25
N GLU A 300 6.79 -18.70 10.13
CA GLU A 300 6.21 -19.14 8.86
C GLU A 300 7.23 -19.59 7.82
N ASP A 301 8.52 -19.66 8.17
CA ASP A 301 9.58 -20.20 7.31
C ASP A 301 9.54 -21.73 7.26
N ASN A 302 8.46 -22.27 6.68
CA ASN A 302 8.30 -23.70 6.44
C ASN A 302 9.04 -24.16 5.17
N GLY A 303 9.99 -23.37 4.65
CA GLY A 303 10.79 -23.64 3.44
C GLY A 303 10.11 -23.32 2.10
N LEU A 304 8.77 -23.29 2.05
CA LEU A 304 8.03 -23.00 0.82
C LEU A 304 8.25 -21.56 0.31
N CYS A 305 8.29 -20.59 1.22
CA CYS A 305 8.54 -19.19 0.86
C CYS A 305 9.93 -18.99 0.22
N PRO A 306 11.03 -19.47 0.83
CA PRO A 306 12.31 -19.54 0.15
C PRO A 306 12.28 -20.24 -1.22
N GLU A 307 11.56 -21.37 -1.34
CA GLU A 307 11.42 -22.08 -2.63
C GLU A 307 10.75 -21.21 -3.70
N LEU A 308 9.65 -20.52 -3.37
CA LEU A 308 8.98 -19.62 -4.32
C LEU A 308 9.86 -18.42 -4.71
N HIS A 309 10.62 -17.87 -3.76
CA HIS A 309 11.56 -16.77 -4.04
C HIS A 309 12.70 -17.22 -4.98
N VAL A 310 13.21 -18.45 -4.81
CA VAL A 310 14.20 -19.02 -5.74
C VAL A 310 13.61 -19.17 -7.14
N LEU A 311 12.41 -19.72 -7.27
CA LEU A 311 11.74 -19.89 -8.55
C LEU A 311 11.47 -18.55 -9.25
N ARG A 312 11.07 -17.52 -8.49
CA ARG A 312 10.96 -16.13 -8.97
C ARG A 312 12.31 -15.64 -9.52
N ASP A 313 13.38 -15.78 -8.74
CA ASP A 313 14.70 -15.26 -9.12
C ASP A 313 15.24 -15.95 -10.38
N GLU A 314 15.06 -17.27 -10.47
CA GLU A 314 15.40 -18.05 -11.65
C GLU A 314 14.60 -17.59 -12.88
N TYR A 315 13.30 -17.36 -12.72
CA TYR A 315 12.44 -16.88 -13.79
C TYR A 315 12.82 -15.49 -14.30
N ILE A 316 13.07 -14.53 -13.38
CA ILE A 316 13.51 -13.17 -13.73
C ILE A 316 14.85 -13.23 -14.47
N LYS A 317 15.83 -14.00 -13.97
CA LYS A 317 17.15 -14.14 -14.61
C LYS A 317 17.08 -14.87 -15.95
N ALA A 318 16.19 -15.84 -16.10
CA ALA A 318 15.99 -16.53 -17.37
C ALA A 318 15.44 -15.57 -18.45
N ARG A 319 14.54 -14.66 -18.06
CA ARG A 319 14.01 -13.62 -18.97
C ARG A 319 15.01 -12.52 -19.26
N ASN A 320 15.78 -12.09 -18.26
CA ASN A 320 16.82 -11.07 -18.40
C ASN A 320 18.10 -11.45 -17.63
N PRO A 321 19.10 -12.06 -18.31
CA PRO A 321 20.36 -12.46 -17.68
C PRO A 321 21.22 -11.30 -17.16
N ASN A 322 20.94 -10.06 -17.57
CA ASN A 322 21.70 -8.87 -17.15
C ASN A 322 21.18 -8.26 -15.84
N VAL A 323 20.07 -8.78 -15.29
CA VAL A 323 19.54 -8.30 -14.01
C VAL A 323 20.39 -8.83 -12.87
N ARG A 324 20.77 -7.93 -11.95
CA ARG A 324 21.31 -8.30 -10.64
C ARG A 324 20.16 -8.42 -9.66
N ILE A 325 20.04 -9.55 -8.98
CA ILE A 325 19.05 -9.72 -7.90
C ILE A 325 19.75 -9.61 -6.55
N VAL A 326 19.21 -8.79 -5.65
CA VAL A 326 19.76 -8.54 -4.31
C VAL A 326 18.66 -8.66 -3.28
N THR A 327 18.81 -9.57 -2.33
CA THR A 327 17.92 -9.60 -1.15
C THR A 327 18.38 -8.54 -0.17
N LEU A 328 17.50 -7.59 0.14
CA LEU A 328 17.76 -6.61 1.18
C LEU A 328 17.62 -7.30 2.55
N PRO A 329 18.55 -7.03 3.50
CA PRO A 329 18.35 -7.50 4.85
C PRO A 329 17.07 -6.85 5.41
N THR A 330 16.26 -7.66 6.11
CA THR A 330 15.13 -7.15 6.89
C THR A 330 15.68 -6.10 7.86
N SER A 331 15.20 -4.87 7.75
CA SER A 331 15.62 -3.78 8.62
C SER A 331 14.58 -3.54 9.69
N ASP A 332 14.65 -2.39 10.37
CA ASP A 332 13.48 -1.91 11.09
C ASP A 332 12.36 -1.58 10.08
N MET A 333 11.13 -1.68 10.54
CA MET A 333 9.96 -1.47 9.69
C MET A 333 9.77 -0.02 9.21
N TRP A 334 10.43 0.95 9.84
CA TRP A 334 10.45 2.34 9.36
C TRP A 334 11.25 2.43 8.06
N ILE A 335 12.42 1.78 8.03
CA ILE A 335 13.30 1.70 6.86
C ILE A 335 12.64 0.91 5.74
N ASP A 336 12.00 -0.22 6.04
CA ASP A 336 11.31 -1.01 5.02
C ASP A 336 10.10 -0.28 4.43
N PHE A 337 9.36 0.49 5.24
CA PHE A 337 8.29 1.36 4.74
C PHE A 337 8.87 2.45 3.82
N ALA A 338 9.95 3.09 4.25
CA ALA A 338 10.63 4.14 3.48
C ALA A 338 11.16 3.61 2.13
N ARG A 339 11.77 2.42 2.11
CA ARG A 339 12.23 1.76 0.88
C ARG A 339 11.10 1.63 -0.14
N LEU A 340 9.91 1.23 0.29
CA LEU A 340 8.74 1.17 -0.59
C LEU A 340 8.25 2.53 -1.07
N VAL A 341 8.38 3.58 -0.25
CA VAL A 341 7.98 4.94 -0.64
C VAL A 341 8.96 5.57 -1.64
N TYR A 342 10.26 5.29 -1.52
CA TYR A 342 11.30 5.92 -2.34
C TYR A 342 11.78 5.08 -3.53
N ALA A 343 11.43 3.79 -3.62
CA ALA A 343 11.81 2.96 -4.77
C ALA A 343 11.16 3.48 -6.07
N PRO A 344 11.92 3.53 -7.20
CA PRO A 344 11.42 4.09 -8.46
C PRO A 344 10.45 3.15 -9.19
N ASN A 345 10.63 1.84 -9.03
CA ASN A 345 9.68 0.84 -9.50
C ASN A 345 9.44 -0.16 -8.38
N VAL A 346 8.18 -0.39 -8.02
CA VAL A 346 7.80 -1.30 -6.93
C VAL A 346 6.89 -2.37 -7.49
N LEU A 347 7.22 -3.63 -7.26
CA LEU A 347 6.34 -4.78 -7.52
C LEU A 347 5.82 -5.33 -6.20
N ILE A 348 4.50 -5.37 -6.06
CA ILE A 348 3.79 -6.01 -4.95
C ILE A 348 3.08 -7.26 -5.51
N PRO A 349 3.73 -8.43 -5.50
CA PRO A 349 3.14 -9.67 -5.98
C PRO A 349 2.26 -10.32 -4.90
N SER A 350 1.62 -9.52 -4.04
CA SER A 350 0.70 -10.04 -3.03
C SER A 350 -0.42 -9.05 -2.72
N SER A 351 -1.60 -9.57 -2.41
CA SER A 351 -2.71 -8.75 -1.93
C SER A 351 -2.73 -8.68 -0.41
N GLY A 352 -3.35 -7.63 0.12
CA GLY A 352 -3.88 -7.64 1.49
C GLY A 352 -2.92 -7.15 2.58
N SER A 353 -2.36 -5.95 2.46
CA SER A 353 -1.72 -5.31 3.62
C SER A 353 -1.96 -3.81 3.57
N SER A 354 -2.61 -3.25 4.61
CA SER A 354 -2.77 -1.80 4.67
C SER A 354 -1.41 -1.11 4.72
N TRP A 355 -0.43 -1.71 5.39
CA TRP A 355 0.94 -1.18 5.44
C TRP A 355 1.53 -1.01 4.04
N VAL A 356 1.33 -2.00 3.16
CA VAL A 356 1.77 -1.94 1.76
C VAL A 356 0.95 -0.94 0.95
N LEU A 357 -0.37 -0.91 1.16
CA LEU A 357 -1.23 0.07 0.50
C LEU A 357 -0.77 1.50 0.81
N TRP A 358 -0.56 1.82 2.09
CA TRP A 358 -0.18 3.17 2.49
C TRP A 358 1.21 3.56 1.99
N SER A 359 2.19 2.65 2.01
CA SER A 359 3.52 2.94 1.47
C SER A 359 3.49 3.13 -0.05
N THR A 360 2.74 2.30 -0.77
CA THR A 360 2.64 2.40 -2.24
C THR A 360 1.81 3.59 -2.71
N ILE A 361 0.76 4.00 -1.99
CA ILE A 361 0.04 5.26 -2.28
C ILE A 361 1.01 6.45 -2.18
N ALA A 362 1.90 6.42 -1.18
CA ALA A 362 2.91 7.44 -0.97
C ALA A 362 4.12 7.34 -1.92
N ASN A 363 4.22 6.28 -2.72
CA ASN A 363 5.25 6.14 -3.74
C ASN A 363 4.97 7.05 -4.95
N GLU A 364 6.02 7.72 -5.44
CA GLU A 364 5.98 8.61 -6.62
C GLU A 364 6.46 7.95 -7.92
N GLY A 365 7.16 6.82 -7.82
CA GLY A 365 7.57 5.99 -8.94
C GLY A 365 6.43 5.11 -9.48
N ASN A 366 6.78 4.08 -10.24
CA ASN A 366 5.80 3.15 -10.80
C ASN A 366 5.47 2.05 -9.78
N VAL A 367 4.19 1.84 -9.49
CA VAL A 367 3.74 0.74 -8.65
C VAL A 367 3.08 -0.31 -9.52
N TYR A 368 3.49 -1.56 -9.39
CA TYR A 368 2.90 -2.72 -10.03
C TYR A 368 2.35 -3.60 -8.92
N THR A 369 1.06 -3.88 -8.94
CA THR A 369 0.42 -4.64 -7.85
C THR A 369 -0.58 -5.62 -8.41
N VAL A 370 -0.76 -6.73 -7.72
CA VAL A 370 -1.92 -7.58 -7.96
C VAL A 370 -3.19 -6.95 -7.36
N PRO A 371 -4.37 -7.24 -7.91
CA PRO A 371 -5.63 -6.74 -7.38
C PRO A 371 -5.87 -7.28 -5.98
N HIS A 372 -6.27 -6.40 -5.08
CA HIS A 372 -6.76 -6.77 -3.77
C HIS A 372 -8.18 -7.34 -3.88
N LEU A 373 -8.44 -8.50 -3.24
CA LEU A 373 -9.81 -8.87 -2.92
C LEU A 373 -10.35 -7.87 -1.90
N GLY A 374 -11.59 -7.42 -2.13
CA GLY A 374 -12.38 -6.82 -1.06
C GLY A 374 -12.72 -7.87 -0.01
N TRP A 375 -13.18 -7.41 1.15
CA TRP A 375 -13.59 -8.26 2.27
C TRP A 375 -14.65 -9.32 1.89
N ASP A 376 -15.51 -8.99 0.94
CA ASP A 376 -16.30 -10.00 0.23
C ASP A 376 -15.42 -10.52 -0.92
N ALA A 377 -14.79 -11.67 -0.71
CA ALA A 377 -13.86 -12.36 -1.64
C ALA A 377 -14.41 -12.60 -3.07
N LYS A 378 -15.62 -12.10 -3.36
CA LYS A 378 -16.31 -12.08 -4.64
C LYS A 378 -16.09 -10.80 -5.44
N ASN A 379 -15.65 -9.70 -4.81
CA ASN A 379 -15.46 -8.41 -5.47
C ASN A 379 -14.02 -7.94 -5.34
N MET A 380 -13.32 -7.85 -6.48
CA MET A 380 -12.02 -7.20 -6.57
C MET A 380 -12.18 -5.70 -6.32
N MET A 381 -11.18 -5.06 -5.72
CA MET A 381 -11.20 -3.59 -5.60
C MET A 381 -11.34 -2.95 -6.98
N ASP A 382 -12.13 -1.87 -7.04
CA ASP A 382 -12.30 -1.07 -8.25
C ASP A 382 -10.94 -0.49 -8.65
N VAL A 383 -10.40 -0.93 -9.79
CA VAL A 383 -9.08 -0.51 -10.27
C VAL A 383 -9.02 0.98 -10.61
N SER A 384 -10.17 1.62 -10.84
CA SER A 384 -10.25 3.06 -11.16
C SER A 384 -9.90 3.97 -9.98
N VAL A 385 -9.91 3.44 -8.75
CA VAL A 385 -9.56 4.22 -7.55
C VAL A 385 -8.07 4.28 -7.26
N TYR A 386 -7.25 3.51 -7.98
CA TYR A 386 -5.81 3.54 -7.78
C TYR A 386 -5.19 4.82 -8.36
N PRO A 387 -4.12 5.34 -7.74
CA PRO A 387 -3.39 6.49 -8.28
C PRO A 387 -2.88 6.24 -9.71
N PRO A 388 -2.69 7.28 -10.55
CA PRO A 388 -2.29 7.13 -11.95
C PRO A 388 -0.97 6.39 -12.20
N ASN A 389 -0.09 6.32 -11.20
CA ASN A 389 1.20 5.60 -11.27
C ASN A 389 1.09 4.10 -10.93
N PHE A 390 -0.12 3.59 -10.70
CA PHE A 390 -0.37 2.18 -10.42
C PHE A 390 -0.71 1.40 -11.69
N ASN A 391 -0.07 0.25 -11.82
CA ASN A 391 -0.28 -0.74 -12.85
C ASN A 391 -0.85 -1.99 -12.17
N VAL A 392 -2.18 -2.08 -12.12
CA VAL A 392 -2.85 -3.24 -11.51
C VAL A 392 -2.80 -4.41 -12.48
N LEU A 393 -2.06 -5.45 -12.10
CA LEU A 393 -1.78 -6.61 -12.93
C LEU A 393 -2.98 -7.57 -12.88
N SER A 394 -3.57 -7.89 -14.03
CA SER A 394 -4.69 -8.85 -14.15
C SER A 394 -4.28 -10.30 -13.93
N ASN A 395 -3.12 -10.54 -13.33
CA ASN A 395 -2.50 -11.85 -13.24
C ASN A 395 -3.19 -12.74 -12.21
N SER A 396 -2.91 -14.03 -12.34
CA SER A 396 -3.45 -15.07 -11.47
C SER A 396 -2.91 -14.94 -10.05
N VAL A 397 -3.75 -14.47 -9.12
CA VAL A 397 -3.44 -14.39 -7.69
C VAL A 397 -3.93 -15.64 -6.98
N LEU A 398 -3.03 -16.32 -6.29
CA LEU A 398 -3.30 -17.53 -5.52
C LEU A 398 -3.79 -17.15 -4.12
N TYR A 399 -5.10 -16.97 -3.98
CA TYR A 399 -5.80 -16.80 -2.71
C TYR A 399 -6.04 -18.13 -2.00
N PRO A 400 -6.36 -18.15 -0.69
CA PRO A 400 -6.66 -19.37 0.04
C PRO A 400 -7.67 -20.27 -0.70
N PRO A 401 -7.39 -21.57 -0.89
CA PRO A 401 -8.25 -22.45 -1.70
C PRO A 401 -9.66 -22.64 -1.11
N ASP A 402 -9.81 -22.51 0.20
CA ASP A 402 -11.10 -22.54 0.89
C ASP A 402 -11.94 -21.30 0.58
N SER A 403 -11.32 -20.15 0.32
CA SER A 403 -12.00 -18.90 -0.03
C SER A 403 -12.07 -18.59 -1.53
N TYR A 404 -11.25 -19.25 -2.36
CA TYR A 404 -11.13 -18.93 -3.78
C TYR A 404 -11.10 -20.16 -4.69
N GLU A 405 -12.18 -20.35 -5.45
CA GLU A 405 -12.44 -21.52 -6.31
C GLU A 405 -11.33 -21.75 -7.35
N LYS A 406 -10.84 -20.70 -8.01
CA LYS A 406 -9.77 -20.86 -9.01
C LYS A 406 -8.49 -21.42 -8.41
N THR A 407 -8.08 -20.95 -7.21
CA THR A 407 -6.92 -21.56 -6.54
C THR A 407 -7.20 -23.02 -6.24
N ARG A 408 -8.41 -23.34 -5.73
CA ARG A 408 -8.82 -24.72 -5.42
C ARG A 408 -8.76 -25.64 -6.62
N GLU A 409 -9.25 -25.21 -7.77
CA GLU A 409 -9.18 -25.95 -9.04
C GLU A 409 -7.72 -26.21 -9.42
N CYS A 410 -6.86 -25.20 -9.30
CA CYS A 410 -5.45 -25.27 -9.67
C CYS A 410 -4.64 -26.19 -8.73
N VAL A 411 -4.85 -26.09 -7.42
CA VAL A 411 -4.09 -26.86 -6.43
C VAL A 411 -4.73 -28.22 -6.10
N GLY A 412 -6.00 -28.44 -6.45
CA GLY A 412 -6.71 -29.69 -6.25
C GLY A 412 -6.87 -30.11 -4.78
N PHE A 413 -6.96 -29.14 -3.86
CA PHE A 413 -7.29 -29.33 -2.44
C PHE A 413 -8.04 -28.11 -1.90
N GLU A 414 -8.92 -28.33 -0.92
CA GLU A 414 -9.70 -27.26 -0.27
C GLU A 414 -8.94 -26.64 0.92
N HIS A 415 -8.19 -27.45 1.66
CA HIS A 415 -7.39 -27.00 2.80
C HIS A 415 -5.91 -27.28 2.56
N PHE A 416 -5.10 -26.22 2.63
CA PHE A 416 -3.66 -26.35 2.48
C PHE A 416 -3.05 -26.95 3.74
N ASP A 417 -2.21 -27.97 3.56
CA ASP A 417 -1.42 -28.56 4.63
C ASP A 417 0.05 -28.30 4.29
N ARG A 418 0.65 -27.40 5.05
CA ARG A 418 2.03 -26.95 4.85
C ARG A 418 3.05 -28.09 5.05
N THR A 419 2.68 -29.15 5.76
CA THR A 419 3.54 -30.32 6.02
C THR A 419 3.41 -31.41 4.94
N ASN A 420 2.35 -31.35 4.13
CA ASN A 420 2.10 -32.33 3.08
C ASN A 420 2.89 -31.97 1.81
N SER A 421 3.86 -32.82 1.45
CA SER A 421 4.71 -32.62 0.28
C SER A 421 3.93 -32.58 -1.04
N SER A 422 2.82 -33.33 -1.16
CA SER A 422 1.94 -33.27 -2.33
C SER A 422 1.24 -31.92 -2.44
N HIS A 423 0.75 -31.37 -1.32
CA HIS A 423 0.13 -30.05 -1.31
C HIS A 423 1.13 -28.96 -1.71
N ARG A 424 2.36 -29.02 -1.19
CA ARG A 424 3.46 -28.10 -1.56
C ARG A 424 3.77 -28.17 -3.06
N GLN A 425 3.93 -29.36 -3.61
CA GLN A 425 4.25 -29.54 -5.03
C GLN A 425 3.14 -28.99 -5.93
N LYS A 426 1.86 -29.32 -5.64
CA LYS A 426 0.73 -28.81 -6.41
C LYS A 426 0.63 -27.28 -6.35
N LEU A 427 0.94 -26.67 -5.21
CA LEU A 427 1.00 -25.21 -5.11
C LEU A 427 2.14 -24.63 -5.96
N ILE A 428 3.33 -25.24 -5.95
CA ILE A 428 4.46 -24.83 -6.79
C ILE A 428 4.11 -24.95 -8.27
N ASP A 429 3.46 -26.04 -8.67
CA ASP A 429 3.02 -26.25 -10.05
C ASP A 429 2.01 -25.18 -10.45
N CYS A 430 1.03 -24.91 -9.58
CA CYS A 430 0.05 -23.84 -9.76
C CYS A 430 0.68 -22.44 -9.85
N PHE A 431 1.67 -22.15 -8.99
CA PHE A 431 2.44 -20.90 -9.03
C PHE A 431 3.17 -20.72 -10.36
N LYS A 432 3.75 -21.79 -10.91
CA LYS A 432 4.45 -21.77 -12.20
C LYS A 432 3.49 -21.67 -13.39
N SER A 433 2.35 -22.35 -13.34
CA SER A 433 1.39 -22.36 -14.46
C SER A 433 0.50 -21.13 -14.50
N GLY A 434 0.32 -20.46 -13.37
CA GLY A 434 -0.78 -19.52 -13.15
C GLY A 434 -2.11 -20.26 -12.96
N LEU A 435 -3.19 -19.50 -12.73
CA LEU A 435 -4.58 -20.00 -12.66
C LEU A 435 -5.16 -20.14 -14.08
N LYS A 436 -4.41 -20.80 -14.97
CA LYS A 436 -4.89 -21.11 -16.32
C LYS A 436 -6.03 -22.12 -16.19
N SER A 437 -7.24 -21.68 -16.56
CA SER A 437 -8.45 -22.49 -16.69
C SER A 437 -8.36 -23.44 -17.87
#